data_AF-A0A1V6K9Z0-F1
#
_entry.id   AF-A0A1V6K9Z0-F1
#
_cell.length_a   1.000
_cell.length_b   1.000
_cell.length_c   1.000
_cell.angle_alpha   90.00
_cell.angle_beta   90.00
_cell.angle_gamma   90.00
#
_symmetry.space_group_name_H-M   'P 1'
#
loop_
_entity.id
_entity.type
_entity.pdbx_description
1 polymer ?
#
loop_
_entity_poly.entity_id
_entity_poly.type
_entity_poly.pdbx_seq_one_letter_code
_entity_poly.pdbx_strand_id
1 'polypeptide(L)'
;MLARGTGICHAKANLLAALLRGFGIPAGFCYQHITLADDDSLGYCIHCYNAVHVEGRWIFLDARGNAGGRQALFSPGKPILAYPNRSEYDEYFWKGIYASPQMGVMRMLDAAVTRQDVIDNLQDYIEGEPDIPGW
;
A
#
# COMPACT_ATOMS: atom_id res chain seq x y z
N MET A 1 4.93 15.20 -3.49
CA MET A 1 3.53 14.70 -3.55
C MET A 1 2.60 15.23 -2.47
N LEU A 2 2.94 15.20 -1.17
CA LEU A 2 2.04 15.66 -0.08
C LEU A 2 1.57 17.11 -0.25
N ALA A 3 2.47 18.02 -0.63
CA ALA A 3 2.12 19.42 -0.91
C ALA A 3 1.21 19.61 -2.14
N ARG A 4 1.06 18.60 -3.00
CA ARG A 4 0.29 18.68 -4.25
C ARG A 4 -1.05 17.92 -4.21
N GLY A 5 -1.39 17.28 -3.08
CA GLY A 5 -2.68 16.57 -2.90
C GLY A 5 -2.91 15.33 -3.78
N THR A 6 -1.97 14.98 -4.66
CA THR A 6 -2.07 13.87 -5.61
C THR A 6 -1.12 12.74 -5.20
N GLY A 7 -1.47 12.02 -4.13
CA GLY A 7 -0.71 10.86 -3.67
C GLY A 7 -1.29 9.54 -4.18
N ILE A 8 -0.46 8.67 -4.74
CA ILE A 8 -0.80 7.24 -4.93
C ILE A 8 -0.90 6.53 -3.57
N CYS A 9 -1.33 5.27 -3.55
CA CYS A 9 -1.51 4.49 -2.31
C CYS A 9 -0.28 4.54 -1.38
N HIS A 10 0.93 4.45 -1.94
CA HIS A 10 2.20 4.58 -1.19
C HIS A 10 2.33 5.88 -0.41
N ALA A 11 2.06 7.03 -1.04
CA ALA A 11 2.18 8.32 -0.36
C ALA A 11 1.15 8.45 0.78
N LYS A 12 -0.06 7.93 0.57
CA LYS A 12 -1.12 7.92 1.59
C LYS A 12 -0.79 6.97 2.74
N ALA A 13 -0.27 5.79 2.44
CA ALA A 13 0.14 4.82 3.45
C ALA A 13 1.32 5.33 4.29
N ASN A 14 2.28 6.01 3.66
CA ASN A 14 3.37 6.69 4.36
C ASN A 14 2.86 7.78 5.31
N LEU A 15 1.94 8.62 4.84
CA LEU A 15 1.34 9.66 5.68
C LEU A 15 0.58 9.06 6.88
N LEU A 16 -0.22 8.02 6.65
CA LEU A 16 -0.97 7.35 7.72
C LEU A 16 -0.03 6.72 8.76
N ALA A 17 1.01 6.00 8.32
CA ALA A 17 2.01 5.42 9.21
C ALA A 17 2.73 6.51 10.03
N ALA A 18 3.18 7.59 9.39
CA ALA A 18 3.86 8.69 10.07
C ALA A 18 2.96 9.37 11.11
N LEU A 19 1.69 9.63 10.76
CA LEU A 19 0.72 10.24 11.67
C LEU A 19 0.48 9.35 12.90
N LEU A 20 0.19 8.07 12.70
CA LEU A 20 -0.07 7.12 13.78
C LEU A 20 1.14 6.95 14.70
N ARG A 21 2.34 6.80 14.13
CA ARG A 21 3.59 6.71 14.90
C ARG A 21 3.84 7.99 15.70
N GLY A 22 3.49 9.15 15.17
CA GLY A 22 3.55 10.43 15.90
C GLY A 22 2.68 10.47 17.16
N PHE A 23 1.60 9.69 17.19
CA PHE A 23 0.75 9.49 18.38
C PHE A 23 1.12 8.25 19.22
N GLY A 24 2.27 7.62 18.93
CA GLY A 24 2.72 6.42 19.66
C GLY A 24 1.98 5.14 19.29
N ILE A 25 1.20 5.13 18.20
CA ILE A 25 0.52 3.93 17.71
C ILE A 25 1.47 3.19 16.75
N PRO A 26 1.86 1.94 17.04
CA PRO A 26 2.69 1.17 16.11
C PRO A 26 1.93 0.95 14.80
N ALA A 27 2.58 1.30 13.70
CA ALA A 27 2.06 1.10 12.36
C ALA A 27 3.18 0.61 11.45
N GLY A 28 2.86 -0.23 10.48
CA GLY A 28 3.78 -0.73 9.45
C GLY A 28 3.13 -0.72 8.08
N PHE A 29 3.84 -1.27 7.11
CA PHE A 29 3.45 -1.35 5.71
C PHE A 29 3.23 -2.80 5.30
N CYS A 30 2.20 -3.01 4.51
CA CYS A 30 1.90 -4.27 3.85
C CYS A 30 1.68 -4.01 2.36
N TYR A 31 1.83 -5.06 1.56
CA TYR A 31 1.85 -4.94 0.11
C TYR A 31 1.00 -6.02 -0.55
N GLN A 32 0.42 -5.68 -1.69
CA GLN A 32 -0.24 -6.64 -2.58
C GLN A 32 0.21 -6.42 -4.02
N HIS A 33 0.41 -7.51 -4.75
CA HIS A 33 0.68 -7.53 -6.18
C HIS A 33 -0.67 -7.55 -6.90
N ILE A 34 -0.95 -6.50 -7.67
CA ILE A 34 -2.23 -6.31 -8.36
C ILE A 34 -2.02 -5.81 -9.79
N THR A 35 -3.00 -6.02 -10.65
CA THR A 35 -2.95 -5.45 -12.02
C THR A 35 -3.05 -3.93 -11.98
N LEU A 36 -2.42 -3.28 -12.96
CA LEU A 36 -2.42 -1.82 -13.10
C LEU A 36 -3.76 -1.30 -13.68
N ALA A 37 -4.43 -2.13 -14.48
CA ALA A 37 -5.75 -1.88 -15.05
C ALA A 37 -6.82 -2.78 -14.44
N ASP A 38 -8.04 -2.75 -14.97
CA ASP A 38 -9.09 -3.71 -14.59
C ASP A 38 -8.80 -5.14 -15.12
N ASP A 39 -7.77 -5.29 -15.97
CA ASP A 39 -7.22 -6.55 -16.48
C ASP A 39 -5.67 -6.52 -16.44
N ASP A 40 -5.03 -7.58 -16.94
CA ASP A 40 -3.57 -7.74 -17.00
C ASP A 40 -2.89 -7.03 -18.19
N SER A 41 -3.65 -6.28 -19.01
CA SER A 41 -3.15 -5.68 -20.27
C SER A 41 -2.06 -4.63 -20.07
N LEU A 42 -2.03 -3.98 -18.91
CA LEU A 42 -1.04 -2.97 -18.53
C LEU A 42 0.00 -3.50 -17.54
N GLY A 43 0.03 -4.81 -17.30
CA GLY A 43 0.91 -5.45 -16.33
C GLY A 43 0.50 -5.19 -14.89
N TYR A 44 1.48 -5.26 -14.00
CA TYR A 44 1.29 -5.34 -12.55
C TYR A 44 1.97 -4.20 -11.81
N CYS A 45 1.52 -3.96 -10.58
CA CYS A 45 2.11 -2.99 -9.69
C CYS A 45 2.00 -3.41 -8.23
N ILE A 46 2.81 -2.80 -7.37
CA ILE A 46 2.65 -2.95 -5.93
C ILE A 46 1.68 -1.91 -5.37
N HIS A 47 0.63 -2.39 -4.67
CA HIS A 47 -0.21 -1.52 -3.85
C HIS A 47 0.21 -1.62 -2.39
N CYS A 48 0.27 -0.46 -1.72
CA CYS A 48 0.66 -0.36 -0.33
C CYS A 48 -0.53 0.02 0.56
N TYR A 49 -0.66 -0.68 1.68
CA TYR A 49 -1.60 -0.41 2.76
C TYR A 49 -0.89 -0.58 4.11
N ASN A 50 -1.57 -0.29 5.21
CA ASN A 50 -0.96 -0.27 6.55
C ASN A 50 -1.45 -1.41 7.43
N ALA A 51 -0.57 -1.92 8.28
CA ALA A 51 -0.94 -2.66 9.48
C ALA A 51 -0.79 -1.73 10.69
N VAL A 52 -1.79 -1.66 11.56
CA VAL A 52 -1.83 -0.79 12.73
C VAL A 52 -2.10 -1.63 13.97
N HIS A 53 -1.25 -1.47 14.99
CA HIS A 53 -1.36 -2.24 16.22
C HIS A 53 -2.22 -1.49 17.25
N VAL A 54 -3.43 -1.99 17.51
CA VAL A 54 -4.39 -1.39 18.44
C VAL A 54 -4.86 -2.47 19.40
N GLU A 55 -4.79 -2.22 20.70
CA GLU A 55 -5.28 -3.15 21.74
C GLU A 55 -4.73 -4.59 21.62
N GLY A 56 -3.46 -4.75 21.24
CA GLY A 56 -2.81 -6.07 21.15
C GLY A 56 -3.10 -6.86 19.87
N ARG A 57 -3.71 -6.24 18.86
CA ARG A 57 -3.98 -6.86 17.55
C ARG A 57 -3.53 -5.97 16.40
N TRP A 58 -3.20 -6.61 15.28
CA TRP A 58 -2.97 -5.94 14.01
C TRP A 58 -4.28 -5.73 13.26
N ILE A 59 -4.54 -4.49 12.87
CA ILE A 59 -5.68 -4.08 12.05
C ILE A 59 -5.12 -3.53 10.73
N PHE A 60 -5.69 -3.96 9.60
CA PHE A 60 -5.20 -3.57 8.27
C PHE A 60 -6.06 -2.47 7.67
N LEU A 61 -5.42 -1.38 7.27
CA LEU A 61 -6.06 -0.16 6.80
C LEU A 61 -5.52 0.25 5.43
N ASP A 62 -6.43 0.49 4.48
CA ASP A 62 -6.08 1.05 3.19
C ASP A 62 -6.35 2.57 3.18
N ALA A 63 -5.26 3.35 3.29
CA ALA A 63 -5.31 4.80 3.31
C ALA A 63 -5.79 5.43 1.99
N ARG A 64 -5.92 4.65 0.90
CA ARG A 64 -6.47 5.14 -0.37
C ARG A 64 -7.86 5.74 -0.19
N GLY A 65 -8.68 5.13 0.64
CA GLY A 65 -10.09 5.46 0.85
C GLY A 65 -10.99 5.15 -0.34
N ASN A 66 -12.26 5.56 -0.22
CA ASN A 66 -13.31 5.33 -1.21
C ASN A 66 -13.19 6.33 -2.37
N ALA A 67 -12.88 5.85 -3.57
CA ALA A 67 -12.80 6.70 -4.77
C ALA A 67 -12.96 5.86 -6.03
N GLY A 68 -13.76 6.34 -6.99
CA GLY A 68 -13.99 5.66 -8.27
C GLY A 68 -14.61 4.28 -8.14
N GLY A 69 -15.68 4.14 -7.35
CA GLY A 69 -16.40 2.88 -7.13
C GLY A 69 -15.74 1.88 -6.17
N ARG A 70 -14.44 2.06 -5.85
CA ARG A 70 -13.72 1.19 -4.89
C ARG A 70 -14.07 1.54 -3.44
N GLN A 71 -14.26 0.50 -2.62
CA GLN A 71 -14.58 0.62 -1.19
C GLN A 71 -13.43 0.08 -0.32
N ALA A 72 -12.76 0.97 0.41
CA ALA A 72 -11.82 0.65 1.46
C ALA A 72 -12.44 1.12 2.79
N LEU A 73 -12.85 0.16 3.63
CA LEU A 73 -13.57 0.43 4.88
C LEU A 73 -12.75 -0.01 6.08
N PHE A 74 -12.87 0.76 7.17
CA PHE A 74 -12.34 0.33 8.45
C PHE A 74 -13.10 -0.91 8.93
N SER A 75 -12.37 -1.97 9.26
CA SER A 75 -12.93 -3.18 9.84
C SER A 75 -11.94 -3.76 10.86
N PRO A 76 -12.36 -3.97 12.13
CA PRO A 76 -11.49 -4.51 13.17
C PRO A 76 -11.27 -6.03 13.05
N GLY A 77 -11.97 -6.70 12.13
CA GLY A 77 -11.86 -8.14 11.89
C GLY A 77 -11.14 -8.44 10.58
N LYS A 78 -11.90 -8.53 9.48
CA LYS A 78 -11.35 -8.77 8.14
C LYS A 78 -11.01 -7.44 7.46
N PRO A 79 -9.81 -7.27 6.87
CA PRO A 79 -9.49 -6.10 6.06
C PRO A 79 -10.50 -5.91 4.93
N ILE A 80 -10.95 -4.68 4.72
CA ILE A 80 -11.74 -4.29 3.54
C ILE A 80 -10.85 -3.35 2.73
N LEU A 81 -10.09 -3.94 1.80
CA LEU A 81 -9.15 -3.23 0.94
C LEU A 81 -9.84 -2.77 -0.34
N ALA A 82 -9.31 -1.71 -0.96
CA ALA A 82 -9.87 -1.18 -2.20
C ALA A 82 -9.75 -2.14 -3.39
N TYR A 83 -8.82 -3.11 -3.30
CA TYR A 83 -8.57 -4.13 -4.31
C TYR A 83 -8.56 -5.50 -3.62
N PRO A 84 -9.61 -6.31 -3.77
CA PRO A 84 -9.52 -7.73 -3.45
C PRO A 84 -8.73 -8.43 -4.55
N ASN A 85 -7.82 -9.32 -4.17
CA ASN A 85 -7.08 -10.11 -5.14
C ASN A 85 -8.01 -11.01 -5.94
N ARG A 86 -7.85 -10.97 -7.26
CA ARG A 86 -8.57 -11.77 -8.25
C ARG A 86 -7.69 -12.95 -8.66
N SER A 87 -8.23 -14.15 -8.48
CA SER A 87 -7.52 -15.40 -8.75
C SER A 87 -7.13 -15.59 -10.22
N GLU A 88 -7.84 -14.94 -11.13
CA GLU A 88 -7.63 -15.00 -12.58
C GLU A 88 -6.44 -14.16 -13.07
N TYR A 89 -5.89 -13.28 -12.22
CA TYR A 89 -4.80 -12.36 -12.58
C TYR A 89 -3.56 -12.53 -11.69
N ASP A 90 -3.34 -13.71 -11.09
CA ASP A 90 -2.18 -13.98 -10.22
C ASP A 90 -1.94 -12.89 -9.15
N GLU A 91 -3.01 -12.29 -8.62
CA GLU A 91 -2.91 -11.26 -7.58
C GLU A 91 -2.72 -11.90 -6.20
N TYR A 92 -1.73 -11.42 -5.44
CA TYR A 92 -1.40 -11.99 -4.14
C TYR A 92 -0.96 -10.95 -3.10
N PHE A 93 -1.08 -11.32 -1.83
CA PHE A 93 -0.54 -10.54 -0.72
C PHE A 93 0.89 -10.99 -0.44
N TRP A 94 1.79 -10.03 -0.25
CA TRP A 94 3.06 -10.36 0.41
C TRP A 94 2.81 -10.55 1.89
N LYS A 95 3.32 -11.66 2.41
CA LYS A 95 3.23 -11.97 3.84
C LYS A 95 4.16 -11.05 4.62
N GLY A 96 3.70 -10.59 5.77
CA GLY A 96 4.51 -9.80 6.70
C GLY A 96 4.19 -8.31 6.75
N ILE A 97 4.77 -7.69 7.76
CA ILE A 97 4.68 -6.25 8.03
C ILE A 97 6.08 -5.67 7.99
N TYR A 98 6.24 -4.60 7.23
CA TYR A 98 7.48 -3.85 7.06
C TYR A 98 7.44 -2.59 7.92
N ALA A 99 8.47 -2.34 8.71
CA ALA A 99 8.63 -1.14 9.53
C ALA A 99 9.02 0.08 8.68
N SER A 100 9.67 -0.13 7.54
CA SER A 100 10.07 0.92 6.60
C SER A 100 9.30 0.81 5.28
N PRO A 101 9.06 1.93 4.58
CA PRO A 101 8.48 1.88 3.23
C PRO A 101 9.48 1.24 2.25
N GLN A 102 8.97 0.72 1.14
CA GLN A 102 9.81 0.22 0.05
C GLN A 102 10.64 1.36 -0.54
N MET A 103 11.96 1.32 -0.31
CA MET A 103 12.86 2.42 -0.67
C MET A 103 12.97 2.62 -2.18
N GLY A 104 12.85 1.56 -2.98
CA GLY A 104 12.72 1.64 -4.44
C GLY A 104 11.58 2.56 -4.88
N VAL A 105 10.39 2.36 -4.31
CA VAL A 105 9.23 3.23 -4.56
C VAL A 105 9.46 4.65 -4.05
N MET A 106 10.06 4.82 -2.88
CA MET A 106 10.32 6.16 -2.34
C MET A 106 11.28 6.95 -3.24
N ARG A 107 12.33 6.31 -3.77
CA ARG A 107 13.26 6.93 -4.73
C ARG A 107 12.55 7.30 -6.04
N MET A 108 11.71 6.41 -6.58
CA MET A 108 10.91 6.70 -7.78
C MET A 108 9.97 7.88 -7.54
N LEU A 109 9.26 7.92 -6.40
CA LEU A 109 8.34 9.00 -6.07
C LEU A 109 9.03 10.36 -5.89
N ASP A 110 10.27 10.36 -5.43
CA ASP A 110 11.09 11.56 -5.28
C ASP A 110 11.59 12.08 -6.64
N ALA A 111 11.93 11.17 -7.56
CA ALA A 111 12.38 11.50 -8.92
C ALA A 111 11.22 11.87 -9.87
N ALA A 112 10.00 11.40 -9.61
CA ALA A 112 8.85 11.61 -10.47
C ALA A 112 8.37 13.07 -10.48
N VAL A 113 8.24 13.64 -11.68
CA VAL A 113 7.75 15.00 -11.90
C VAL A 113 6.28 14.96 -12.32
N THR A 114 5.92 13.97 -13.12
CA THR A 114 4.58 13.77 -13.69
C THR A 114 3.90 12.52 -13.16
N ARG A 115 2.59 12.42 -13.39
CA ARG A 115 1.84 11.19 -13.11
C ARG A 115 2.29 10.03 -14.02
N GLN A 116 2.70 10.33 -15.25
CA GLN A 116 3.15 9.31 -16.19
C GLN A 116 4.47 8.68 -15.72
N ASP A 117 5.39 9.49 -15.19
CA ASP A 117 6.65 8.98 -14.62
C ASP A 117 6.40 7.94 -13.53
N VAL A 118 5.37 8.15 -12.70
CA VAL A 118 4.97 7.18 -11.67
C VAL A 118 4.44 5.91 -12.29
N ILE A 119 3.60 6.00 -13.32
CA ILE A 119 3.01 4.84 -14.00
C ILE A 119 4.11 4.00 -14.66
N ASP A 120 5.04 4.65 -15.36
CA ASP A 120 6.07 3.98 -16.16
C ASP A 120 7.17 3.35 -15.31
N ASN A 121 7.35 3.80 -14.06
CA ASN A 121 8.45 3.38 -13.19
C ASN A 121 7.97 2.71 -11.88
N LEU A 122 6.67 2.43 -11.74
CA LEU A 122 6.17 1.74 -10.55
C LEU A 122 6.60 0.27 -10.59
N GLN A 123 7.42 -0.13 -9.62
CA GLN A 123 7.84 -1.51 -9.46
C GLN A 123 6.66 -2.43 -9.12
N ASP A 124 6.81 -3.70 -9.47
CA ASP A 124 5.87 -4.80 -9.20
C ASP A 124 6.43 -5.84 -8.20
N TYR A 125 7.63 -5.59 -7.66
CA TYR A 125 8.31 -6.39 -6.65
C TYR A 125 8.58 -5.60 -5.36
N ILE A 126 8.93 -6.31 -4.30
CA ILE A 126 9.39 -5.72 -3.02
C ILE A 126 10.85 -6.10 -2.75
N GLU A 127 11.57 -5.23 -2.04
CA GLU A 127 12.94 -5.46 -1.59
C GLU A 127 12.93 -5.85 -0.10
N GLY A 128 13.77 -6.83 0.24
CA GLY A 128 14.01 -7.26 1.63
C GLY A 128 12.95 -8.18 2.22
N GLU A 129 13.18 -8.57 3.48
CA GLU A 129 12.30 -9.41 4.27
C GLU A 129 11.45 -8.56 5.23
N PRO A 130 10.25 -9.01 5.62
CA PRO A 130 9.41 -8.28 6.56
C PRO A 130 10.02 -8.26 7.96
N ASP A 131 9.91 -7.13 8.65
CA ASP A 131 10.31 -6.99 10.06
C ASP A 131 9.47 -7.87 10.99
N ILE A 132 8.21 -8.10 10.64
CA ILE A 132 7.32 -9.05 11.31
C ILE A 132 6.88 -10.08 10.27
N PRO A 133 7.45 -11.31 10.30
CA PRO A 133 7.06 -12.35 9.37
C PRO A 133 5.66 -12.90 9.68
N GLY A 134 4.97 -13.35 8.63
CA GLY A 134 3.63 -13.92 8.74
C GLY A 134 2.49 -12.93 8.50
N TRP A 135 1.28 -13.45 8.63
CA TRP A 135 0.01 -12.94 8.08
C TRP A 135 -0.17 -13.20 6.58
#